data_AF-A0AAD3CSL2-F1
#
_entry.id   AF-A0AAD3CSL2-F1
#
_cell.length_a   1.000
_cell.length_b   1.000
_cell.length_c   1.000
_cell.angle_alpha   90.00
_cell.angle_beta   90.00
_cell.angle_gamma   90.00
#
_symmetry.space_group_name_H-M   'P 1'
#
loop_
_entity.id
_entity.type
_entity.pdbx_description
1 polymer ?
#
loop_
_entity_poly.entity_id
_entity_poly.type
_entity_poly.pdbx_seq_one_letter_code
_entity_poly.pdbx_strand_id
1 'polypeptide(L)'
;MNISTFQRNLDFIKSLYSNKEWKDEECKNDILKAIEECNQKIENALGKSMHILCVHKPAITAVQKVAKKFPSTLSYVQEDDGRIPIQTAAASVGFQYIPILAREGIKHNLGDEEGRGGLLVTDPTQNLGWNALQFFANVGGLKDATRVEYEKLDAMRVKVMKELQQSCLLFKKDIKEHCLLRFACNKAATQRFDFLVEWDPDALLDPKFLHQPFATQKDAASKSAILLEASLKHFPNIGGLLFVQDGQETTAFDAACAEFGTEETMKILQDILSPKCNYPILHHAFVKAPQHKDLFMEKFPWAYQLKDHNGRTLQQAVLAAGPDKMNANKILFATLTDDQIRAKDPITTLYPFAAMAVGEHADLEKTFYLLRRHPSVLDRHTRADSTIQSRQRNENGGGGIKKKRKVEK
;
A
#
# COMPACT_ATOMS: atom_id res chain seq x y z
N MET A 1 -4.14 -35.58 -33.50
CA MET A 1 -3.17 -35.30 -34.57
C MET A 1 -2.02 -34.49 -33.98
N ASN A 2 -0.75 -34.85 -34.23
CA ASN A 2 0.38 -34.05 -33.72
C ASN A 2 0.46 -32.71 -34.49
N ILE A 3 0.68 -31.59 -33.79
CA ILE A 3 0.85 -30.25 -34.38
C ILE A 3 1.94 -30.25 -35.47
N SER A 4 2.97 -31.09 -35.33
CA SER A 4 4.02 -31.24 -36.34
C SER A 4 3.52 -31.88 -37.63
N THR A 5 2.66 -32.90 -37.54
CA THR A 5 2.05 -33.57 -38.70
C THR A 5 1.12 -32.61 -39.44
N PHE A 6 0.32 -31.84 -38.71
CA PHE A 6 -0.55 -30.85 -39.32
C PHE A 6 0.26 -29.77 -40.06
N GLN A 7 1.32 -29.24 -39.42
CA GLN A 7 2.17 -28.23 -40.08
C GLN A 7 2.81 -28.77 -41.35
N ARG A 8 3.33 -30.01 -41.30
CA ARG A 8 3.93 -30.65 -42.46
C ARG A 8 2.94 -30.78 -43.62
N ASN A 9 1.69 -31.14 -43.31
CA ASN A 9 0.64 -31.21 -44.31
C ASN A 9 0.29 -29.82 -44.86
N LEU A 10 0.23 -28.81 -44.00
CA LEU A 10 -0.03 -27.43 -44.41
C LEU A 10 1.09 -26.89 -45.31
N ASP A 11 2.35 -27.13 -44.95
CA ASP A 11 3.52 -26.71 -45.73
C ASP A 11 3.57 -27.44 -47.08
N PHE A 12 3.20 -28.72 -47.11
CA PHE A 12 3.06 -29.49 -48.35
C PHE A 12 1.95 -28.92 -49.25
N ILE A 13 0.79 -28.58 -48.70
CA ILE A 13 -0.29 -28.00 -49.51
C ILE A 13 0.12 -26.61 -50.03
N LYS A 14 0.80 -25.80 -49.21
CA LYS A 14 1.35 -24.51 -49.63
C LYS A 14 2.44 -24.65 -50.70
N SER A 15 3.26 -25.69 -50.65
CA SER A 15 4.29 -25.94 -51.67
C SER A 15 3.67 -26.39 -52.99
N LEU A 16 2.61 -27.22 -52.95
CA LEU A 16 1.82 -27.56 -54.14
C LEU A 16 1.20 -26.31 -54.77
N TYR A 17 0.69 -25.38 -53.96
CA TYR A 17 0.13 -24.11 -54.41
C TYR A 17 1.19 -23.17 -55.05
N SER A 18 2.42 -23.21 -54.54
CA SER A 18 3.52 -22.38 -55.06
C SER A 18 4.06 -22.90 -56.40
N ASN A 19 3.75 -24.14 -56.77
CA ASN A 19 4.15 -24.72 -58.04
C ASN A 19 3.16 -24.28 -59.14
N LYS A 20 3.66 -23.67 -60.22
CA LYS A 20 2.87 -23.06 -61.32
C LYS A 20 2.03 -24.05 -62.16
N GLU A 21 1.92 -25.30 -61.71
CA GLU A 21 1.32 -26.40 -62.48
C GLU A 21 -0.21 -26.49 -62.37
N TRP A 22 -0.82 -25.76 -61.43
CA TRP A 22 -2.28 -25.71 -61.30
C TRP A 22 -2.86 -24.69 -62.29
N LYS A 23 -3.47 -25.19 -63.37
CA LYS A 23 -4.10 -24.35 -64.41
C LYS A 23 -5.55 -23.94 -64.09
N ASP A 24 -6.19 -24.62 -63.13
CA ASP A 24 -7.56 -24.38 -62.72
C ASP A 24 -7.61 -23.45 -61.50
N GLU A 25 -8.00 -22.20 -61.74
CA GLU A 25 -8.07 -21.16 -60.70
C GLU A 25 -9.24 -21.41 -59.73
N GLU A 26 -10.30 -22.11 -60.15
CA GLU A 26 -11.45 -22.44 -59.30
C GLU A 26 -11.04 -23.49 -58.25
N CYS A 27 -10.44 -24.60 -58.70
CA CYS A 27 -9.93 -25.65 -57.82
C CYS A 27 -8.90 -25.11 -56.80
N LYS A 28 -8.05 -24.17 -57.26
CA LYS A 28 -7.05 -23.49 -56.43
C LYS A 28 -7.70 -22.63 -55.33
N ASN A 29 -8.78 -21.92 -55.65
CA ASN A 29 -9.52 -21.12 -54.67
C ASN A 29 -10.26 -22.00 -53.65
N ASP A 30 -10.83 -23.13 -54.07
CA ASP A 30 -11.49 -24.08 -53.17
C ASP A 30 -10.52 -24.69 -52.15
N ILE A 31 -9.30 -25.04 -52.59
CA ILE A 31 -8.26 -25.55 -51.69
C ILE A 31 -7.83 -24.49 -50.68
N LEU A 32 -7.62 -23.24 -51.10
CA LEU A 32 -7.30 -22.16 -50.16
C LEU A 32 -8.39 -21.97 -49.12
N LYS A 33 -9.65 -21.93 -49.56
CA LYS A 33 -10.80 -21.82 -48.67
C LYS A 33 -10.85 -22.97 -47.65
N ALA A 34 -10.63 -24.21 -48.10
CA ALA A 34 -10.58 -25.36 -47.21
C ALA A 34 -9.43 -25.28 -46.18
N ILE A 35 -8.25 -24.76 -46.58
CA ILE A 35 -7.11 -24.52 -45.67
C ILE A 35 -7.45 -23.45 -44.65
N GLU A 36 -8.05 -22.34 -45.07
CA GLU A 36 -8.47 -21.24 -44.20
C GLU A 36 -9.50 -21.72 -43.18
N GLU A 37 -10.54 -22.46 -43.62
CA GLU A 37 -11.53 -23.07 -42.74
C GLU A 37 -10.89 -24.06 -41.75
N CYS A 38 -9.90 -24.84 -42.19
CA CYS A 38 -9.18 -25.77 -41.32
C CYS A 38 -8.34 -25.04 -40.27
N ASN A 39 -7.59 -24.00 -40.67
CA ASN A 39 -6.81 -23.16 -39.76
C ASN A 39 -7.70 -22.49 -38.72
N GLN A 40 -8.83 -21.91 -39.14
CA GLN A 40 -9.77 -21.28 -38.22
C GLN A 40 -10.32 -22.28 -37.19
N LYS A 41 -10.68 -23.51 -37.62
CA LYS A 41 -11.13 -24.57 -36.70
C LYS A 41 -10.04 -24.96 -35.70
N ILE A 42 -8.78 -25.00 -36.12
CA ILE A 42 -7.64 -25.31 -35.25
C ILE A 42 -7.38 -24.18 -34.26
N GLU A 43 -7.38 -22.92 -34.72
CA GLU A 43 -7.21 -21.75 -33.86
C GLU A 43 -8.34 -21.66 -32.84
N ASN A 44 -9.58 -21.91 -33.24
CA ASN A 44 -10.72 -21.96 -32.31
C ASN A 44 -10.55 -23.07 -31.27
N ALA A 45 -10.14 -24.28 -31.69
CA ALA A 45 -9.90 -25.39 -30.77
C ALA A 45 -8.74 -25.10 -29.79
N LEU A 46 -7.66 -24.47 -30.28
CA LEU A 46 -6.53 -24.07 -29.45
C LEU A 46 -6.91 -22.93 -28.51
N GLY A 47 -7.66 -21.93 -28.96
CA GLY A 47 -8.22 -20.86 -28.14
C GLY A 47 -9.06 -21.43 -26.99
N LYS A 48 -10.02 -22.32 -27.30
CA LYS A 48 -10.79 -23.07 -26.28
C LYS A 48 -9.87 -23.80 -25.29
N SER A 49 -8.79 -24.43 -25.77
CA SER A 49 -7.82 -25.12 -24.89
C SER A 49 -7.03 -24.16 -23.98
N MET A 50 -6.82 -22.91 -24.38
CA MET A 50 -6.13 -21.90 -23.56
C MET A 50 -6.99 -21.41 -22.39
N HIS A 51 -8.31 -21.57 -22.43
CA HIS A 51 -9.19 -21.27 -21.28
C HIS A 51 -9.09 -22.32 -20.18
N ILE A 52 -8.74 -23.56 -20.51
CA ILE A 52 -8.73 -24.70 -19.56
C ILE A 52 -7.32 -25.08 -19.10
N LEU A 53 -6.38 -24.14 -19.16
CA LEU A 53 -4.99 -24.34 -18.71
C LEU A 53 -4.89 -24.78 -17.24
N CYS A 54 -5.81 -24.31 -16.39
CA CYS A 54 -5.86 -24.69 -14.98
C CYS A 54 -6.27 -26.16 -14.77
N VAL A 55 -7.02 -26.74 -15.72
CA VAL A 55 -7.50 -28.13 -15.69
C VAL A 55 -6.40 -29.07 -16.20
N HIS A 56 -5.87 -28.82 -17.39
CA HIS A 56 -4.92 -29.72 -18.03
C HIS A 56 -3.47 -29.52 -17.60
N LYS A 57 -3.14 -28.36 -17.04
CA LYS A 57 -1.80 -27.99 -16.55
C LYS A 57 -0.67 -28.34 -17.54
N PRO A 58 -0.77 -27.95 -18.82
CA PRO A 58 0.29 -28.23 -19.80
C PRO A 58 1.61 -27.58 -19.39
N ALA A 59 2.73 -28.10 -19.90
CA ALA A 59 4.03 -27.46 -19.70
C ALA A 59 4.02 -26.01 -20.23
N ILE A 60 4.63 -25.08 -19.50
CA ILE A 60 4.70 -23.65 -19.88
C ILE A 60 5.29 -23.48 -21.29
N THR A 61 6.29 -24.30 -21.64
CA THR A 61 6.92 -24.30 -22.97
C THR A 61 5.96 -24.75 -24.09
N ALA A 62 4.98 -25.60 -23.79
CA ALA A 62 3.95 -25.98 -24.74
C ALA A 62 2.97 -24.82 -24.97
N VAL A 63 2.51 -24.17 -23.91
CA VAL A 63 1.66 -22.96 -23.99
C VAL A 63 2.35 -21.87 -24.80
N GLN A 64 3.63 -21.61 -24.52
CA GLN A 64 4.44 -20.65 -25.28
C GLN A 64 4.52 -20.99 -26.77
N LYS A 65 4.72 -22.27 -27.12
CA LYS A 65 4.78 -22.72 -28.52
C LYS A 65 3.45 -22.49 -29.23
N VAL A 66 2.32 -22.76 -28.57
CA VAL A 66 0.99 -22.51 -29.13
C VAL A 66 0.78 -21.01 -29.32
N ALA A 67 1.01 -20.20 -28.28
CA ALA A 67 0.84 -18.75 -28.33
C ALA A 67 1.67 -18.09 -29.44
N LYS A 68 2.95 -18.48 -29.57
CA LYS A 68 3.85 -17.96 -30.61
C LYS A 68 3.42 -18.36 -32.02
N LYS A 69 2.87 -19.57 -32.18
CA LYS A 69 2.52 -20.12 -33.49
C LYS A 69 1.12 -19.71 -33.94
N PHE A 70 0.20 -19.50 -33.01
CA PHE A 70 -1.18 -19.13 -33.24
C PHE A 70 -1.58 -17.95 -32.33
N PRO A 71 -1.11 -16.73 -32.63
CA PRO A 71 -1.32 -15.58 -31.73
C PRO A 71 -2.79 -15.24 -31.48
N SER A 72 -3.66 -15.46 -32.48
CA SER A 72 -5.12 -15.27 -32.38
C SER A 72 -5.75 -16.06 -31.23
N THR A 73 -5.11 -17.15 -30.79
CA THR A 73 -5.57 -17.93 -29.63
C THR A 73 -5.50 -17.16 -28.32
N LEU A 74 -4.64 -16.14 -28.19
CA LEU A 74 -4.51 -15.30 -27.00
C LEU A 74 -5.63 -14.27 -26.87
N SER A 75 -6.31 -13.94 -27.97
CA SER A 75 -7.48 -13.06 -28.02
C SER A 75 -8.77 -13.84 -28.27
N TYR A 76 -8.73 -15.17 -28.18
CA TYR A 76 -9.92 -15.99 -28.33
C TYR A 76 -10.92 -15.65 -27.22
N VAL A 77 -12.14 -15.27 -27.60
CA VAL A 77 -13.20 -14.90 -26.65
C VAL A 77 -14.05 -16.13 -26.37
N GLN A 78 -14.18 -16.48 -25.09
CA GLN A 78 -15.05 -17.58 -24.68
C GLN A 78 -16.52 -17.21 -24.91
N GLU A 79 -17.31 -18.12 -25.50
CA GLU A 79 -18.70 -17.84 -25.89
C GLU A 79 -19.63 -17.66 -24.68
N ASP A 80 -19.33 -18.31 -23.56
CA ASP A 80 -20.14 -18.36 -22.35
C ASP A 80 -19.94 -17.13 -21.46
N ASP A 81 -18.70 -16.66 -21.33
CA ASP A 81 -18.34 -15.63 -20.36
C ASP A 81 -17.63 -14.42 -20.98
N GLY A 82 -17.30 -14.47 -22.27
CA GLY A 82 -16.65 -13.36 -22.98
C GLY A 82 -15.19 -13.13 -22.58
N ARG A 83 -14.60 -13.96 -21.71
CA ARG A 83 -13.21 -13.77 -21.30
C ARG A 83 -12.24 -14.13 -22.42
N ILE A 84 -11.04 -13.57 -22.32
CA ILE A 84 -9.85 -14.05 -23.02
C ILE A 84 -8.99 -14.96 -22.11
N PRO A 85 -8.10 -15.81 -22.66
CA PRO A 85 -7.38 -16.81 -21.86
C PRO A 85 -6.63 -16.28 -20.64
N ILE A 86 -6.03 -15.10 -20.72
CA ILE A 86 -5.29 -14.52 -19.58
C ILE A 86 -6.22 -14.18 -18.41
N GLN A 87 -7.45 -13.74 -18.69
CA GLN A 87 -8.46 -13.48 -17.67
C GLN A 87 -8.93 -14.78 -17.03
N THR A 88 -9.20 -15.83 -17.82
CA THR A 88 -9.56 -17.15 -17.30
C THR A 88 -8.41 -17.75 -16.47
N ALA A 89 -7.16 -17.57 -16.89
CA ALA A 89 -5.99 -17.99 -16.13
C ALA A 89 -5.87 -17.24 -14.78
N ALA A 90 -6.18 -15.94 -14.75
CA ALA A 90 -6.16 -15.12 -13.54
C ALA A 90 -7.31 -15.41 -12.57
N ALA A 91 -8.52 -15.67 -13.10
CA ALA A 91 -9.69 -16.03 -12.31
C ALA A 91 -9.64 -17.46 -11.74
N SER A 92 -8.70 -18.28 -12.20
CA SER A 92 -8.55 -19.68 -11.79
C SER A 92 -7.21 -19.96 -11.10
N VAL A 93 -6.87 -21.23 -10.92
CA VAL A 93 -5.53 -21.67 -10.46
C VAL A 93 -4.49 -21.72 -11.60
N GLY A 94 -4.81 -21.13 -12.76
CA GLY A 94 -3.94 -21.07 -13.95
C GLY A 94 -2.92 -19.93 -13.93
N PHE A 95 -2.72 -19.24 -12.80
CA PHE A 95 -1.94 -18.01 -12.75
C PHE A 95 -0.46 -18.15 -13.17
N GLN A 96 0.11 -19.35 -13.10
CA GLN A 96 1.47 -19.63 -13.57
C GLN A 96 1.67 -19.38 -15.07
N TYR A 97 0.58 -19.31 -15.85
CA TYR A 97 0.61 -19.00 -17.27
C TYR A 97 0.51 -17.50 -17.58
N ILE A 98 0.14 -16.66 -16.60
CA ILE A 98 -0.05 -15.22 -16.83
C ILE A 98 1.19 -14.54 -17.41
N PRO A 99 2.42 -14.73 -16.88
CA PRO A 99 3.60 -14.07 -17.43
C PRO A 99 3.87 -14.42 -18.89
N ILE A 100 3.65 -15.69 -19.28
CA ILE A 100 3.89 -16.10 -20.66
C ILE A 100 2.80 -15.60 -21.60
N LEU A 101 1.53 -15.65 -21.19
CA LEU A 101 0.42 -15.14 -21.98
C LEU A 101 0.57 -13.63 -22.23
N ALA A 102 0.91 -12.86 -21.19
CA ALA A 102 1.14 -11.42 -21.31
C ALA A 102 2.33 -11.11 -22.23
N ARG A 103 3.48 -11.78 -22.05
CA ARG A 103 4.67 -11.54 -22.90
C ARG A 103 4.44 -11.86 -24.37
N GLU A 104 3.76 -12.97 -24.67
CA GLU A 104 3.43 -13.28 -26.08
C GLU A 104 2.34 -12.34 -26.60
N GLY A 105 1.36 -11.95 -25.77
CA GLY A 105 0.35 -10.95 -26.14
C GLY A 105 0.97 -9.62 -26.60
N ILE A 106 1.97 -9.12 -25.86
CA ILE A 106 2.70 -7.89 -26.22
C ILE A 106 3.36 -7.99 -27.59
N LYS A 107 4.04 -9.09 -27.89
CA LYS A 107 4.74 -9.28 -29.18
C LYS A 107 3.80 -9.24 -30.37
N HIS A 108 2.53 -9.57 -30.16
CA HIS A 108 1.51 -9.64 -31.18
C HIS A 108 0.53 -8.45 -31.12
N ASN A 109 0.82 -7.42 -30.31
CA ASN A 109 -0.06 -6.27 -30.07
C ASN A 109 -1.48 -6.68 -29.65
N LEU A 110 -1.58 -7.75 -28.86
CA LEU A 110 -2.85 -8.25 -28.34
C LEU A 110 -3.05 -7.70 -26.94
N GLY A 111 -4.14 -6.98 -26.72
CA GLY A 111 -4.51 -6.48 -25.39
C GLY A 111 -5.14 -5.10 -25.39
N ASP A 112 -5.09 -4.51 -24.21
CA ASP A 112 -5.53 -3.16 -23.87
C ASP A 112 -4.69 -2.06 -24.57
N GLU A 113 -5.21 -0.84 -24.56
CA GLU A 113 -4.57 0.35 -25.16
C GLU A 113 -3.16 0.61 -24.62
N GLU A 114 -2.85 0.17 -23.39
CA GLU A 114 -1.51 0.32 -22.80
C GLU A 114 -0.52 -0.76 -23.27
N GLY A 115 -0.95 -1.68 -24.14
CA GLY A 115 -0.10 -2.71 -24.71
C GLY A 115 0.44 -3.69 -23.66
N ARG A 116 -0.38 -4.08 -22.67
CA ARG A 116 0.02 -4.92 -21.53
C ARG A 116 -0.29 -6.40 -21.72
N GLY A 117 -0.41 -6.84 -22.98
CA GLY A 117 -0.61 -8.26 -23.30
C GLY A 117 -1.93 -8.82 -22.79
N GLY A 118 -2.95 -7.97 -22.60
CA GLY A 118 -4.25 -8.35 -22.07
C GLY A 118 -4.38 -8.28 -20.55
N LEU A 119 -3.33 -7.89 -19.82
CA LEU A 119 -3.35 -7.81 -18.36
C LEU A 119 -4.38 -6.80 -17.83
N LEU A 120 -4.58 -5.69 -18.54
CA LEU A 120 -5.49 -4.62 -18.12
C LEU A 120 -6.86 -4.69 -18.81
N VAL A 121 -7.09 -5.71 -19.65
CA VAL A 121 -8.40 -5.91 -20.30
C VAL A 121 -9.43 -6.23 -19.23
N THR A 122 -10.50 -5.45 -19.21
CA THR A 122 -11.64 -5.63 -18.32
C THR A 122 -12.40 -6.92 -18.63
N ASP A 123 -12.71 -7.68 -17.58
CA ASP A 123 -13.54 -8.87 -17.66
C ASP A 123 -15.00 -8.49 -17.92
N PRO A 124 -15.61 -8.97 -19.01
CA PRO A 124 -16.98 -8.60 -19.39
C PRO A 124 -18.05 -9.21 -18.47
N THR A 125 -17.74 -10.24 -17.68
CA THR A 125 -18.70 -10.85 -16.75
C THR A 125 -18.90 -10.07 -15.46
N GLN A 126 -17.96 -9.20 -15.10
CA GLN A 126 -17.98 -8.54 -13.81
C GLN A 126 -18.60 -7.16 -13.94
N ASN A 127 -19.66 -6.91 -13.17
CA ASN A 127 -20.24 -5.58 -13.03
C ASN A 127 -19.22 -4.53 -12.56
N LEU A 128 -18.14 -4.96 -11.91
CA LEU A 128 -17.06 -4.12 -11.41
C LEU A 128 -15.90 -3.93 -12.38
N GLY A 129 -15.94 -4.58 -13.55
CA GLY A 129 -14.96 -4.41 -14.62
C GLY A 129 -13.53 -4.83 -14.26
N TRP A 130 -13.37 -5.95 -13.54
CA TRP A 130 -12.05 -6.38 -13.05
C TRP A 130 -11.11 -6.78 -14.18
N ASN A 131 -9.83 -6.44 -14.04
CA ASN A 131 -8.78 -6.93 -14.95
C ASN A 131 -7.97 -8.09 -14.34
N ALA A 132 -7.05 -8.67 -15.13
CA ALA A 132 -6.28 -9.84 -14.70
C ALA A 132 -5.43 -9.56 -13.45
N LEU A 133 -4.90 -8.35 -13.29
CA LEU A 133 -4.14 -7.96 -12.08
C LEU A 133 -5.02 -7.95 -10.82
N GLN A 134 -6.25 -7.46 -10.93
CA GLN A 134 -7.20 -7.42 -9.82
C GLN A 134 -7.68 -8.83 -9.42
N PHE A 135 -7.98 -9.69 -10.40
CA PHE A 135 -8.25 -11.11 -10.13
C PHE A 135 -7.09 -11.77 -9.40
N PHE A 136 -5.88 -11.43 -9.81
CA PHE A 136 -4.68 -12.03 -9.29
C PHE A 136 -4.34 -11.57 -7.86
N ALA A 137 -4.62 -10.31 -7.53
CA ALA A 137 -4.53 -9.80 -6.17
C ALA A 137 -5.58 -10.44 -5.24
N ASN A 138 -6.79 -10.69 -5.75
CA ASN A 138 -7.92 -11.21 -4.98
C ASN A 138 -7.80 -12.69 -4.57
N VAL A 139 -8.52 -13.13 -3.54
CA VAL A 139 -8.60 -14.52 -3.03
C VAL A 139 -9.60 -15.38 -3.83
N GLY A 140 -9.94 -14.99 -5.07
CA GLY A 140 -10.90 -15.74 -5.88
C GLY A 140 -10.50 -17.21 -6.08
N GLY A 141 -11.51 -18.11 -6.03
CA GLY A 141 -11.45 -19.40 -6.72
C GLY A 141 -11.56 -20.68 -5.89
N LEU A 142 -11.63 -20.64 -4.55
CA LEU A 142 -11.59 -21.88 -3.75
C LEU A 142 -12.56 -21.87 -2.56
N LYS A 143 -13.81 -22.25 -2.79
CA LYS A 143 -14.83 -22.28 -1.73
C LYS A 143 -14.49 -23.27 -0.60
N ASP A 144 -13.59 -24.22 -0.85
CA ASP A 144 -13.29 -25.33 0.07
C ASP A 144 -11.79 -25.51 0.37
N ALA A 145 -10.94 -24.55 0.03
CA ALA A 145 -9.51 -24.67 0.31
C ALA A 145 -9.22 -24.59 1.81
N THR A 146 -8.33 -25.46 2.27
CA THR A 146 -7.73 -25.40 3.59
C THR A 146 -6.81 -24.17 3.71
N ARG A 147 -6.55 -23.73 4.94
CA ARG A 147 -5.59 -22.64 5.21
C ARG A 147 -4.22 -22.89 4.58
N VAL A 148 -3.73 -24.13 4.65
CA VAL A 148 -2.42 -24.52 4.09
C VAL A 148 -2.40 -24.39 2.56
N GLU A 149 -3.51 -24.72 1.90
CA GLU A 149 -3.63 -24.54 0.45
C GLU A 149 -3.65 -23.06 0.08
N TYR A 150 -4.35 -22.22 0.85
CA TYR A 150 -4.33 -20.77 0.65
C TYR A 150 -2.93 -20.19 0.79
N GLU A 151 -2.19 -20.54 1.84
CA GLU A 151 -0.82 -20.05 2.05
C GLU A 151 0.12 -20.46 0.91
N LYS A 152 -0.01 -21.70 0.42
CA LYS A 152 0.75 -22.19 -0.74
C LYS A 152 0.38 -21.44 -2.02
N LEU A 153 -0.91 -21.21 -2.26
CA LEU A 153 -1.38 -20.46 -3.42
C LEU A 153 -0.92 -19.02 -3.37
N ASP A 154 -1.00 -18.39 -2.21
CA ASP A 154 -0.56 -17.02 -1.98
C ASP A 154 0.93 -16.86 -2.30
N ALA A 155 1.77 -17.76 -1.80
CA ALA A 155 3.20 -17.79 -2.12
C ALA A 155 3.47 -17.95 -3.63
N MET A 156 2.72 -18.83 -4.30
CA MET A 156 2.87 -19.01 -5.74
C MET A 156 2.42 -17.76 -6.53
N ARG A 157 1.37 -17.07 -6.08
CA ARG A 157 0.93 -15.83 -6.71
C ARG A 157 1.97 -14.72 -6.51
N VAL A 158 2.56 -14.59 -5.32
CA VAL A 158 3.68 -13.65 -5.09
C VAL A 158 4.85 -13.90 -6.03
N LYS A 159 5.21 -15.18 -6.28
CA LYS A 159 6.28 -15.52 -7.25
C LYS A 159 5.96 -14.98 -8.66
N VAL A 160 4.72 -15.14 -9.10
CA VAL A 160 4.28 -14.62 -10.41
C VAL A 160 4.21 -13.09 -10.42
N MET A 161 3.78 -12.42 -9.33
CA MET A 161 3.84 -10.95 -9.24
C MET A 161 5.27 -10.43 -9.36
N LYS A 162 6.24 -11.10 -8.72
CA LYS A 162 7.66 -10.80 -8.85
C LYS A 162 8.17 -11.01 -10.27
N GLU A 163 7.72 -12.06 -10.96
CA GLU A 163 8.07 -12.27 -12.38
C GLU A 163 7.48 -11.17 -13.28
N LEU A 164 6.23 -10.76 -13.06
CA LEU A 164 5.61 -9.65 -13.78
C LEU A 164 6.36 -8.34 -13.52
N GLN A 165 6.71 -8.05 -12.27
CA GLN A 165 7.54 -6.91 -11.89
C GLN A 165 8.89 -6.92 -12.62
N GLN A 166 9.62 -8.05 -12.58
CA GLN A 166 10.92 -8.21 -13.23
C GLN A 166 10.85 -8.10 -14.76
N SER A 167 9.72 -8.50 -15.34
CA SER A 167 9.45 -8.38 -16.78
C SER A 167 8.89 -7.02 -17.18
N CYS A 168 8.84 -6.04 -16.26
CA CYS A 168 8.22 -4.73 -16.47
C CYS A 168 6.74 -4.80 -16.89
N LEU A 169 6.01 -5.83 -16.46
CA LEU A 169 4.57 -6.08 -16.72
C LEU A 169 3.66 -5.77 -15.53
N LEU A 170 4.23 -5.39 -14.40
CA LEU A 170 3.52 -4.84 -13.25
C LEU A 170 4.30 -3.61 -12.79
N PHE A 171 3.61 -2.49 -12.58
CA PHE A 171 4.20 -1.22 -12.15
C PHE A 171 3.65 -0.77 -10.81
N LYS A 172 4.36 0.17 -10.15
CA LYS A 172 3.86 0.82 -8.93
C LYS A 172 2.54 1.54 -9.17
N LYS A 173 2.40 2.23 -10.33
CA LYS A 173 1.15 2.93 -10.68
C LYS A 173 -0.05 1.98 -10.69
N ASP A 174 0.14 0.74 -11.16
CA ASP A 174 -0.91 -0.28 -11.24
C ASP A 174 -1.48 -0.62 -9.85
N ILE A 175 -0.66 -0.54 -8.79
CA ILE A 175 -1.08 -0.78 -7.40
C ILE A 175 -2.18 0.19 -6.98
N LYS A 176 -2.00 1.48 -7.30
CA LYS A 176 -2.95 2.56 -6.98
C LYS A 176 -4.08 2.62 -7.99
N GLU A 177 -3.76 2.65 -9.28
CA GLU A 177 -4.73 2.80 -10.39
C GLU A 177 -5.78 1.68 -10.39
N HIS A 178 -5.37 0.44 -10.06
CA HIS A 178 -6.26 -0.71 -10.02
C HIS A 178 -6.59 -1.18 -8.61
N CYS A 179 -6.28 -0.39 -7.57
CA CYS A 179 -6.57 -0.67 -6.17
C CYS A 179 -6.12 -2.09 -5.73
N LEU A 180 -4.93 -2.55 -6.15
CA LEU A 180 -4.51 -3.94 -5.93
C LEU A 180 -4.42 -4.30 -4.44
N LEU A 181 -4.03 -3.34 -3.58
CA LEU A 181 -4.05 -3.52 -2.13
C LEU A 181 -5.43 -3.86 -1.58
N ARG A 182 -6.49 -3.29 -2.15
CA ARG A 182 -7.87 -3.60 -1.77
C ARG A 182 -8.22 -5.06 -2.04
N PHE A 183 -7.82 -5.57 -3.19
CA PHE A 183 -8.08 -6.95 -3.56
C PHE A 183 -7.21 -7.93 -2.75
N ALA A 184 -5.98 -7.53 -2.41
CA ALA A 184 -5.10 -8.32 -1.57
C ALA A 184 -5.39 -8.21 -0.06
N CYS A 185 -6.23 -7.28 0.39
CA CYS A 185 -6.55 -7.08 1.80
C CYS A 185 -7.47 -8.22 2.31
N ASN A 186 -6.89 -9.39 2.58
CA ASN A 186 -7.56 -10.59 3.05
C ASN A 186 -6.54 -11.53 3.73
N LYS A 187 -6.95 -12.26 4.78
CA LYS A 187 -6.09 -13.23 5.50
C LYS A 187 -5.48 -14.33 4.61
N ALA A 188 -6.14 -14.68 3.51
CA ALA A 188 -5.64 -15.66 2.55
C ALA A 188 -4.80 -15.04 1.42
N ALA A 189 -4.51 -13.74 1.51
CA ALA A 189 -3.69 -12.97 0.58
C ALA A 189 -2.57 -12.18 1.29
N THR A 190 -2.22 -12.55 2.54
CA THR A 190 -1.27 -11.79 3.35
C THR A 190 0.07 -11.58 2.66
N GLN A 191 0.64 -12.61 2.02
CA GLN A 191 1.93 -12.48 1.33
C GLN A 191 1.83 -11.59 0.09
N ARG A 192 0.72 -11.64 -0.66
CA ARG A 192 0.47 -10.69 -1.77
C ARG A 192 0.32 -9.27 -1.27
N PHE A 193 -0.42 -9.08 -0.17
CA PHE A 193 -0.62 -7.78 0.45
C PHE A 193 0.72 -7.20 0.92
N ASP A 194 1.50 -7.97 1.69
CA ASP A 194 2.82 -7.56 2.17
C ASP A 194 3.75 -7.23 1.00
N PHE A 195 3.77 -8.05 -0.05
CA PHE A 195 4.56 -7.77 -1.25
C PHE A 195 4.21 -6.42 -1.88
N LEU A 196 2.92 -6.11 -2.02
CA LEU A 196 2.44 -4.85 -2.61
C LEU A 196 2.77 -3.65 -1.71
N VAL A 197 2.57 -3.77 -0.39
CA VAL A 197 2.86 -2.70 0.58
C VAL A 197 4.36 -2.41 0.65
N GLU A 198 5.21 -3.44 0.70
CA GLU A 198 6.67 -3.25 0.73
C GLU A 198 7.18 -2.65 -0.59
N TRP A 199 6.51 -2.90 -1.70
CA TRP A 199 6.90 -2.34 -3.00
C TRP A 199 6.48 -0.88 -3.17
N ASP A 200 5.26 -0.51 -2.75
CA ASP A 200 4.78 0.87 -2.77
C ASP A 200 3.96 1.20 -1.51
N PRO A 201 4.62 1.56 -0.38
CA PRO A 201 3.91 1.84 0.86
C PRO A 201 2.96 3.03 0.71
N ASP A 202 3.29 4.01 -0.14
CA ASP A 202 2.45 5.18 -0.39
C ASP A 202 1.08 4.82 -0.99
N ALA A 203 0.91 3.62 -1.54
CA ALA A 203 -0.39 3.13 -1.98
C ALA A 203 -1.37 2.88 -0.80
N LEU A 204 -0.87 2.74 0.43
CA LEU A 204 -1.71 2.74 1.63
C LEU A 204 -2.37 4.11 1.88
N LEU A 205 -1.73 5.20 1.46
CA LEU A 205 -2.23 6.56 1.66
C LEU A 205 -3.24 7.00 0.58
N ASP A 206 -3.56 6.14 -0.39
CA ASP A 206 -4.49 6.47 -1.46
C ASP A 206 -5.92 6.67 -0.89
N PRO A 207 -6.56 7.83 -1.11
CA PRO A 207 -7.93 8.09 -0.65
C PRO A 207 -8.95 7.04 -1.09
N LYS A 208 -8.78 6.46 -2.29
CA LYS A 208 -9.65 5.38 -2.79
C LYS A 208 -9.60 4.14 -1.89
N PHE A 209 -8.47 3.95 -1.22
CA PHE A 209 -8.23 2.82 -0.34
C PHE A 209 -8.62 3.11 1.11
N LEU A 210 -8.60 4.37 1.56
CA LEU A 210 -8.93 4.77 2.93
C LEU A 210 -10.41 4.63 3.29
N HIS A 211 -11.30 4.94 2.35
CA HIS A 211 -12.73 5.13 2.66
C HIS A 211 -13.61 3.92 2.30
N GLN A 212 -13.04 2.89 1.68
CA GLN A 212 -13.76 1.70 1.21
C GLN A 212 -13.50 0.35 1.92
N PRO A 213 -12.54 0.15 2.86
CA PRO A 213 -12.32 -1.17 3.45
C PRO A 213 -13.48 -1.65 4.34
N PHE A 214 -14.31 -0.72 4.81
CA PHE A 214 -15.26 -0.97 5.88
C PHE A 214 -16.63 -1.45 5.39
N ALA A 215 -17.07 -1.11 4.17
CA ALA A 215 -18.44 -1.37 3.74
C ALA A 215 -18.76 -2.86 3.47
N THR A 216 -19.73 -3.40 4.22
CA THR A 216 -20.67 -4.49 3.87
C THR A 216 -20.12 -5.89 3.54
N GLN A 217 -18.90 -6.24 3.98
CA GLN A 217 -18.40 -7.61 3.80
C GLN A 217 -18.36 -8.38 5.12
N LYS A 218 -18.71 -9.67 5.06
CA LYS A 218 -18.66 -10.63 6.19
C LYS A 218 -17.30 -10.65 6.90
N ASP A 219 -16.24 -10.21 6.21
CA ASP A 219 -14.85 -10.20 6.69
C ASP A 219 -14.27 -8.79 6.92
N ALA A 220 -15.10 -7.74 6.93
CA ALA A 220 -14.64 -6.34 6.95
C ALA A 220 -13.73 -6.03 8.15
N ALA A 221 -14.02 -6.55 9.35
CA ALA A 221 -13.16 -6.42 10.53
C ALA A 221 -11.75 -6.99 10.29
N SER A 222 -11.65 -8.17 9.69
CA SER A 222 -10.37 -8.82 9.42
C SER A 222 -9.54 -8.08 8.37
N LYS A 223 -10.20 -7.49 7.37
CA LYS A 223 -9.53 -6.68 6.35
C LYS A 223 -9.00 -5.38 6.96
N SER A 224 -9.83 -4.74 7.78
CA SER A 224 -9.49 -3.54 8.53
C SER A 224 -8.27 -3.76 9.41
N ALA A 225 -8.18 -4.92 10.06
CA ALA A 225 -7.02 -5.26 10.89
C ALA A 225 -5.71 -5.35 10.09
N ILE A 226 -5.71 -6.08 8.96
CA ILE A 226 -4.54 -6.21 8.07
C ILE A 226 -4.08 -4.84 7.57
N LEU A 227 -5.04 -4.04 7.10
CA LEU A 227 -4.78 -2.70 6.60
C LEU A 227 -4.18 -1.81 7.70
N LEU A 228 -4.82 -1.79 8.86
CA LEU A 228 -4.39 -0.95 9.96
C LEU A 228 -3.00 -1.36 10.43
N GLU A 229 -2.74 -2.65 10.64
CA GLU A 229 -1.42 -3.17 11.03
C GLU A 229 -0.33 -2.71 10.05
N ALA A 230 -0.55 -2.87 8.75
CA ALA A 230 0.40 -2.40 7.74
C ALA A 230 0.56 -0.88 7.75
N SER A 231 -0.52 -0.11 7.92
CA SER A 231 -0.40 1.34 8.00
C SER A 231 0.36 1.83 9.21
N LEU A 232 0.19 1.19 10.38
CA LEU A 232 0.90 1.53 11.59
C LEU A 232 2.40 1.20 11.45
N LYS A 233 2.71 0.09 10.77
CA LYS A 233 4.07 -0.33 10.46
C LYS A 233 4.79 0.64 9.53
N HIS A 234 4.16 1.05 8.42
CA HIS A 234 4.80 1.86 7.39
C HIS A 234 4.69 3.38 7.63
N PHE A 235 3.67 3.83 8.36
CA PHE A 235 3.39 5.25 8.60
C PHE A 235 3.18 5.60 10.08
N PRO A 236 4.10 5.21 10.98
CA PRO A 236 3.90 5.44 12.42
C PRO A 236 3.85 6.91 12.82
N ASN A 237 4.51 7.77 12.04
CA ASN A 237 4.62 9.20 12.33
C ASN A 237 3.32 9.97 12.11
N ILE A 238 2.35 9.41 11.37
CA ILE A 238 1.08 10.07 11.09
C ILE A 238 -0.11 9.39 11.76
N GLY A 239 0.10 8.42 12.64
CA GLY A 239 -1.02 7.70 13.23
C GLY A 239 -1.44 6.47 12.43
N GLY A 240 -0.61 6.01 11.49
CA GLY A 240 -1.07 5.13 10.42
C GLY A 240 -2.18 5.83 9.64
N LEU A 241 -3.19 5.07 9.22
CA LEU A 241 -4.37 5.62 8.56
C LEU A 241 -5.49 6.01 9.53
N LEU A 242 -5.34 5.67 10.81
CA LEU A 242 -6.44 5.71 11.79
C LEU A 242 -7.05 7.10 11.96
N PHE A 243 -6.21 8.14 11.93
CA PHE A 243 -6.62 9.54 12.13
C PHE A 243 -6.43 10.41 10.88
N VAL A 244 -6.28 9.78 9.71
CA VAL A 244 -6.29 10.50 8.44
C VAL A 244 -7.75 10.84 8.15
N GLN A 245 -8.04 12.13 8.02
CA GLN A 245 -9.36 12.63 7.69
C GLN A 245 -9.60 12.57 6.18
N ASP A 246 -10.84 12.28 5.81
CA ASP A 246 -11.32 12.41 4.45
C ASP A 246 -11.71 13.85 4.10
N GLY A 247 -12.22 14.06 2.89
CA GLY A 247 -12.73 15.38 2.47
C GLY A 247 -13.98 15.86 3.23
N GLN A 248 -14.54 15.05 4.14
CA GLN A 248 -15.68 15.33 5.02
C GLN A 248 -15.24 15.35 6.50
N GLU A 249 -13.93 15.51 6.76
CA GLU A 249 -13.35 15.53 8.11
C GLU A 249 -13.55 14.24 8.93
N THR A 250 -14.00 13.16 8.30
CA THR A 250 -14.24 11.86 8.93
C THR A 250 -12.94 11.06 8.94
N THR A 251 -12.49 10.61 10.11
CA THR A 251 -11.29 9.77 10.22
C THR A 251 -11.59 8.31 9.87
N ALA A 252 -10.56 7.53 9.54
CA ALA A 252 -10.73 6.07 9.38
C ALA A 252 -11.25 5.40 10.66
N PHE A 253 -10.90 5.93 11.85
CA PHE A 253 -11.47 5.49 13.11
C PHE A 253 -12.98 5.78 13.22
N ASP A 254 -13.42 6.97 12.81
CA ASP A 254 -14.84 7.33 12.79
C ASP A 254 -15.62 6.41 11.85
N ALA A 255 -15.08 6.16 10.65
CA ALA A 255 -15.68 5.25 9.67
C ALA A 255 -15.77 3.80 10.22
N ALA A 256 -14.72 3.31 10.88
CA ALA A 256 -14.73 1.99 11.51
C ALA A 256 -15.75 1.91 12.66
N CYS A 257 -15.85 2.95 13.50
CA CYS A 257 -16.86 3.02 14.56
C CYS A 257 -18.28 3.03 14.00
N ALA A 258 -18.53 3.73 12.90
CA ALA A 258 -19.84 3.78 12.25
C ALA A 258 -20.26 2.42 11.69
N GLU A 259 -19.32 1.64 11.15
CA GLU A 259 -19.61 0.33 10.54
C GLU A 259 -19.70 -0.80 11.60
N PHE A 260 -18.73 -0.89 12.51
CA PHE A 260 -18.61 -2.03 13.43
C PHE A 260 -19.07 -1.74 14.86
N GLY A 261 -19.28 -0.46 15.18
CA GLY A 261 -19.42 0.00 16.55
C GLY A 261 -18.06 0.26 17.21
N THR A 262 -18.08 1.16 18.19
CA THR A 262 -16.90 1.62 18.92
C THR A 262 -16.18 0.51 19.67
N GLU A 263 -16.92 -0.39 20.34
CA GLU A 263 -16.31 -1.44 21.17
C GLU A 263 -15.58 -2.49 20.32
N GLU A 264 -16.19 -2.94 19.20
CA GLU A 264 -15.52 -3.89 18.30
C GLU A 264 -14.32 -3.24 17.60
N THR A 265 -14.45 -1.97 17.21
CA THR A 265 -13.31 -1.20 16.67
C THR A 265 -12.16 -1.15 17.68
N MET A 266 -12.44 -0.81 18.94
CA MET A 266 -11.42 -0.77 20.00
C MET A 266 -10.79 -2.13 20.28
N LYS A 267 -11.58 -3.20 20.23
CA LYS A 267 -11.06 -4.57 20.35
C LYS A 267 -10.08 -4.90 19.23
N ILE A 268 -10.41 -4.59 17.97
CA ILE A 268 -9.50 -4.75 16.83
C ILE A 268 -8.20 -3.94 17.06
N LEU A 269 -8.33 -2.70 17.54
CA LEU A 269 -7.16 -1.87 17.86
C LEU A 269 -6.29 -2.48 18.97
N GLN A 270 -6.89 -3.08 20.00
CA GLN A 270 -6.17 -3.75 21.09
C GLN A 270 -5.47 -5.04 20.65
N ASP A 271 -6.04 -5.76 19.68
CA ASP A 271 -5.39 -6.94 19.09
C ASP A 271 -4.12 -6.57 18.30
N ILE A 272 -4.10 -5.38 17.70
CA ILE A 272 -2.99 -4.88 16.87
C ILE A 272 -1.95 -4.12 17.71
N LEU A 273 -2.41 -3.26 18.62
CA LEU A 273 -1.57 -2.41 19.46
C LEU A 273 -1.27 -3.11 20.78
N SER A 274 0.00 -3.42 21.01
CA SER A 274 0.46 -3.99 22.28
C SER A 274 1.39 -3.03 23.03
N PRO A 275 1.56 -3.15 24.36
CA PRO A 275 2.56 -2.37 25.09
C PRO A 275 4.00 -2.52 24.59
N LYS A 276 4.28 -3.53 23.75
CA LYS A 276 5.58 -3.76 23.11
C LYS A 276 5.75 -2.95 21.83
N CYS A 277 4.67 -2.51 21.20
CA CYS A 277 4.76 -1.58 20.08
C CYS A 277 5.03 -0.18 20.66
N ASN A 278 6.19 0.41 20.33
CA ASN A 278 6.55 1.77 20.76
C ASN A 278 5.74 2.84 20.00
N TYR A 279 4.45 2.59 19.87
CA TYR A 279 3.57 3.32 18.99
C TYR A 279 2.84 4.40 19.77
N PRO A 280 3.05 5.70 19.48
CA PRO A 280 2.52 6.80 20.28
C PRO A 280 1.03 7.08 19.99
N ILE A 281 0.16 6.07 20.10
CA ILE A 281 -1.27 6.15 19.70
C ILE A 281 -1.99 7.33 20.37
N LEU A 282 -1.74 7.57 21.65
CA LEU A 282 -2.36 8.67 22.38
C LEU A 282 -1.95 10.04 21.84
N HIS A 283 -0.73 10.19 21.33
CA HIS A 283 -0.26 11.47 20.77
C HIS A 283 -1.11 11.80 19.55
N HIS A 284 -1.33 10.81 18.69
CA HIS A 284 -2.17 10.97 17.51
C HIS A 284 -3.63 11.18 17.86
N ALA A 285 -4.19 10.43 18.82
CA ALA A 285 -5.57 10.62 19.26
C ALA A 285 -5.80 12.03 19.83
N PHE A 286 -4.93 12.49 20.73
CA PHE A 286 -5.07 13.81 21.37
C PHE A 286 -4.89 14.98 20.39
N VAL A 287 -4.02 14.82 19.39
CA VAL A 287 -3.73 15.87 18.39
C VAL A 287 -4.75 15.85 17.26
N LYS A 288 -5.07 14.69 16.70
CA LYS A 288 -5.84 14.58 15.46
C LYS A 288 -7.33 14.34 15.70
N ALA A 289 -7.68 13.57 16.73
CA ALA A 289 -9.07 13.22 17.05
C ALA A 289 -9.40 13.41 18.54
N PRO A 290 -9.27 14.65 19.08
CA PRO A 290 -9.40 14.89 20.52
C PRO A 290 -10.78 14.55 21.09
N GLN A 291 -11.81 14.42 20.25
CA GLN A 291 -13.13 13.94 20.65
C GLN A 291 -13.12 12.49 21.17
N HIS A 292 -12.12 11.69 20.77
CA HIS A 292 -11.97 10.28 21.18
C HIS A 292 -10.91 10.07 22.26
N LYS A 293 -10.29 11.15 22.75
CA LYS A 293 -9.12 11.08 23.64
C LYS A 293 -9.35 10.25 24.91
N ASP A 294 -10.55 10.33 25.51
CA ASP A 294 -10.85 9.68 26.78
C ASP A 294 -10.99 8.17 26.57
N LEU A 295 -11.64 7.78 25.48
CA LEU A 295 -11.75 6.39 25.05
C LEU A 295 -10.37 5.78 24.75
N PHE A 296 -9.50 6.50 24.03
CA PHE A 296 -8.14 6.02 23.76
C PHE A 296 -7.29 5.96 25.04
N MET A 297 -7.42 6.92 25.96
CA MET A 297 -6.72 6.92 27.25
C MET A 297 -7.14 5.72 28.11
N GLU A 298 -8.44 5.39 28.11
CA GLU A 298 -8.97 4.22 28.82
C GLU A 298 -8.44 2.90 28.24
N LYS A 299 -8.45 2.76 26.91
CA LYS A 299 -8.08 1.50 26.24
C LYS A 299 -6.56 1.32 26.08
N PHE A 300 -5.78 2.41 26.10
CA PHE A 300 -4.31 2.39 25.90
C PHE A 300 -3.52 3.21 26.94
N PRO A 301 -3.73 3.00 28.26
CA PRO A 301 -3.08 3.81 29.29
C PRO A 301 -1.55 3.68 29.28
N TRP A 302 -1.03 2.53 28.83
CA TRP A 302 0.40 2.28 28.68
C TRP A 302 1.08 3.23 27.69
N ALA A 303 0.35 3.73 26.68
CA ALA A 303 0.90 4.60 25.65
C ALA A 303 1.13 6.05 26.14
N TYR A 304 0.70 6.38 27.36
CA TYR A 304 0.88 7.71 27.95
C TYR A 304 2.36 8.08 28.16
N GLN A 305 3.18 7.08 28.48
CA GLN A 305 4.61 7.27 28.76
C GLN A 305 5.47 7.24 27.49
N LEU A 306 4.88 6.89 26.34
CA LEU A 306 5.60 6.88 25.09
C LEU A 306 5.96 8.30 24.65
N LYS A 307 6.93 8.36 23.74
CA LYS A 307 7.28 9.57 23.03
C LYS A 307 6.86 9.44 21.58
N ASP A 308 6.47 10.55 20.96
CA ASP A 308 6.24 10.56 19.52
C ASP A 308 7.55 10.39 18.73
N HIS A 309 7.44 10.36 17.40
CA HIS A 309 8.60 10.24 16.50
C HIS A 309 9.60 11.39 16.58
N ASN A 310 9.18 12.52 17.16
CA ASN A 310 10.02 13.69 17.43
C ASN A 310 10.63 13.65 18.84
N GLY A 311 10.35 12.61 19.63
CA GLY A 311 10.80 12.48 21.01
C GLY A 311 9.96 13.28 22.01
N ARG A 312 8.82 13.84 21.60
CA ARG A 312 7.92 14.63 22.44
C ARG A 312 7.13 13.74 23.37
N THR A 313 6.86 14.21 24.58
CA THR A 313 5.82 13.61 25.43
C THR A 313 4.43 13.95 24.89
N LEU A 314 3.39 13.28 25.40
CA LEU A 314 2.00 13.53 25.01
C LEU A 314 1.62 15.00 25.17
N GLN A 315 2.02 15.63 26.28
CA GLN A 315 1.74 17.03 26.55
C GLN A 315 2.48 17.95 25.57
N GLN A 316 3.75 17.67 25.28
CA GLN A 316 4.52 18.44 24.32
C GLN A 316 3.93 18.34 22.91
N ALA A 317 3.47 17.16 22.49
CA ALA A 317 2.80 16.98 21.22
C ALA A 317 1.48 17.77 21.12
N VAL A 318 0.66 17.77 22.18
CA VAL A 318 -0.58 18.56 22.23
C VAL A 318 -0.30 20.06 22.18
N LEU A 319 0.73 20.54 22.88
CA LEU A 319 1.16 21.94 22.84
C LEU A 319 1.66 22.33 21.45
N ALA A 320 2.50 21.49 20.84
CA ALA A 320 3.05 21.72 19.51
C ALA A 320 1.97 21.71 18.40
N ALA A 321 0.83 21.06 18.64
CA ALA A 321 -0.30 21.04 17.72
C ALA A 321 -1.16 22.33 17.75
N GLY A 322 -0.86 23.27 18.65
CA GLY A 322 -1.50 24.59 18.68
C GLY A 322 -2.72 24.72 19.62
N PRO A 323 -3.28 25.93 19.70
CA PRO A 323 -4.23 26.32 20.74
C PRO A 323 -5.57 25.61 20.66
N ASP A 324 -6.04 25.25 19.46
CA ASP A 324 -7.31 24.54 19.27
C ASP A 324 -7.26 23.14 19.88
N LYS A 325 -6.19 22.41 19.61
CA LYS A 325 -5.97 21.07 20.17
C LYS A 325 -5.75 21.14 21.68
N MET A 326 -5.08 22.17 22.17
CA MET A 326 -4.97 22.41 23.60
C MET A 326 -6.31 22.76 24.26
N ASN A 327 -7.17 23.55 23.60
CA ASN A 327 -8.52 23.85 24.09
C ASN A 327 -9.39 22.60 24.21
N ALA A 328 -9.20 21.64 23.31
CA ALA A 328 -9.83 20.34 23.42
C ALA A 328 -9.26 19.50 24.59
N ASN A 329 -8.13 19.90 25.18
CA ASN A 329 -7.35 19.13 26.17
C ASN A 329 -7.02 19.93 27.46
N LYS A 330 -7.92 20.82 27.91
CA LYS A 330 -7.68 21.72 29.06
C LYS A 330 -7.18 21.03 30.33
N ILE A 331 -7.69 19.83 30.65
CA ILE A 331 -7.30 19.08 31.85
C ILE A 331 -5.83 18.66 31.77
N LEU A 332 -5.36 18.17 30.61
CA LEU A 332 -3.96 17.76 30.42
C LEU A 332 -3.00 18.93 30.64
N PHE A 333 -3.41 20.12 30.24
CA PHE A 333 -2.65 21.35 30.44
C PHE A 333 -2.69 21.82 31.90
N ALA A 334 -3.86 21.73 32.54
CA ALA A 334 -4.05 22.01 33.96
C ALA A 334 -3.34 20.98 34.87
N THR A 335 -2.76 19.90 34.35
CA THR A 335 -1.99 18.92 35.13
C THR A 335 -0.49 18.94 34.85
N LEU A 336 0.00 19.86 34.01
CA LEU A 336 1.43 20.03 33.77
C LEU A 336 2.20 20.32 35.06
N THR A 337 3.29 19.58 35.28
CA THR A 337 4.23 19.81 36.40
C THR A 337 5.27 20.87 36.04
N ASP A 338 5.92 21.45 37.06
CA ASP A 338 7.07 22.34 36.90
C ASP A 338 8.14 21.75 35.95
N ASP A 339 8.44 20.47 36.11
CA ASP A 339 9.49 19.81 35.32
C ASP A 339 9.06 19.60 33.87
N GLN A 340 7.78 19.29 33.62
CA GLN A 340 7.23 19.22 32.27
C GLN A 340 7.22 20.59 31.58
N ILE A 341 6.94 21.66 32.33
CA ILE A 341 6.97 23.04 31.81
C ILE A 341 8.39 23.50 31.54
N ARG A 342 9.38 22.97 32.26
CA ARG A 342 10.81 23.19 32.01
C ARG A 342 11.39 22.28 30.92
N ALA A 343 10.70 21.20 30.56
CA ALA A 343 11.17 20.29 29.53
C ALA A 343 11.03 20.97 28.16
N LYS A 344 12.18 21.31 27.56
CA LYS A 344 12.23 21.87 26.20
C LYS A 344 11.69 20.86 25.20
N ASP A 345 10.94 21.37 24.22
CA ASP A 345 10.54 20.59 23.07
C ASP A 345 11.79 20.12 22.31
N PRO A 346 11.93 18.82 22.02
CA PRO A 346 13.13 18.26 21.39
C PRO A 346 13.40 18.80 19.98
N ILE A 347 12.39 19.33 19.27
CA ILE A 347 12.52 19.83 17.90
C ILE A 347 12.79 21.34 17.89
N THR A 348 11.93 22.10 18.54
CA THR A 348 12.01 23.57 18.52
C THR A 348 12.99 24.13 19.54
N THR A 349 13.41 23.32 20.53
CA THR A 349 14.20 23.73 21.69
C THR A 349 13.54 24.79 22.58
N LEU A 350 12.27 25.09 22.31
CA LEU A 350 11.45 26.05 23.06
C LEU A 350 10.85 25.37 24.29
N TYR A 351 10.63 26.16 25.33
CA TYR A 351 9.79 25.74 26.44
C TYR A 351 8.32 25.70 26.01
N PRO A 352 7.46 24.86 26.63
CA PRO A 352 6.01 24.84 26.46
C PRO A 352 5.36 26.22 26.32
N PHE A 353 5.63 27.15 27.24
CA PHE A 353 5.06 28.50 27.20
C PHE A 353 5.62 29.34 26.02
N ALA A 354 6.89 29.16 25.65
CA ALA A 354 7.49 29.85 24.51
C ALA A 354 6.97 29.27 23.18
N ALA A 355 6.79 27.97 23.08
CA ALA A 355 6.21 27.31 21.91
C ALA A 355 4.76 27.78 21.66
N MET A 356 3.99 28.08 22.72
CA MET A 356 2.66 28.68 22.58
C MET A 356 2.68 30.16 22.21
N ALA A 357 3.75 30.88 22.56
CA ALA A 357 3.89 32.29 22.25
C ALA A 357 4.40 32.54 20.82
N VAL A 358 4.94 31.51 20.16
CA VAL A 358 5.61 31.60 18.87
C VAL A 358 4.85 30.76 17.84
N GLY A 359 4.34 31.40 16.78
CA GLY A 359 3.70 30.72 15.67
C GLY A 359 2.49 31.49 15.13
N GLU A 360 1.92 30.99 14.04
CA GLU A 360 0.71 31.55 13.40
C GLU A 360 -0.51 31.49 14.33
N HIS A 361 -0.48 30.59 15.32
CA HIS A 361 -1.54 30.39 16.30
C HIS A 361 -1.08 30.70 17.73
N ALA A 362 -0.32 31.79 17.91
CA ALA A 362 0.15 32.18 19.23
C ALA A 362 -1.03 32.45 20.21
N ASP A 363 -0.96 31.88 21.41
CA ASP A 363 -1.97 32.04 22.46
C ASP A 363 -1.32 32.63 23.72
N LEU A 364 -1.33 33.96 23.77
CA LEU A 364 -0.71 34.70 24.86
C LEU A 364 -1.42 34.49 26.20
N GLU A 365 -2.74 34.31 26.20
CA GLU A 365 -3.51 34.08 27.43
C GLU A 365 -3.05 32.79 28.12
N LYS A 366 -2.93 31.70 27.38
CA LYS A 366 -2.45 30.42 27.93
C LYS A 366 -0.96 30.43 28.24
N THR A 367 -0.18 31.18 27.47
CA THR A 367 1.24 31.46 27.80
C THR A 367 1.34 32.12 29.17
N PHE A 368 0.59 33.20 29.41
CA PHE A 368 0.54 33.88 30.69
C PHE A 368 -0.02 32.99 31.80
N TYR A 369 -1.02 32.15 31.51
CA TYR A 369 -1.53 31.18 32.46
C TYR A 369 -0.44 30.22 32.96
N LEU A 370 0.36 29.62 32.06
CA LEU A 370 1.46 28.74 32.48
C LEU A 370 2.49 29.48 33.31
N LEU A 371 2.88 30.67 32.88
CA LEU A 371 3.87 31.48 33.58
C LEU A 371 3.37 31.89 34.99
N ARG A 372 2.10 32.26 35.11
CA ARG A 372 1.48 32.64 36.39
C ARG A 372 1.37 31.46 37.35
N ARG A 373 1.06 30.27 36.83
CA ARG A 373 0.94 29.06 37.64
C ARG A 373 2.31 28.54 38.08
N HIS A 374 3.35 28.79 37.30
CA HIS A 374 4.70 28.28 37.54
C HIS A 374 5.77 29.39 37.45
N PRO A 375 5.73 30.41 38.35
CA PRO A 375 6.63 31.56 38.29
C PRO A 375 8.11 31.18 38.45
N SER A 376 8.38 30.06 39.13
CA SER A 376 9.72 29.51 39.36
C SER A 376 10.50 29.19 38.06
N VAL A 377 9.79 29.03 36.94
CA VAL A 377 10.37 28.79 35.62
C VAL A 377 11.14 30.02 35.12
N LEU A 378 10.71 31.23 35.51
CA LEU A 378 11.38 32.49 35.17
C LEU A 378 12.61 32.74 36.06
N ASP A 379 12.51 32.42 37.35
CA ASP A 379 13.54 32.75 38.36
C ASP A 379 14.91 32.05 38.16
N ARG A 380 14.94 30.90 37.47
CA ARG A 380 16.20 30.17 37.22
C ARG A 380 16.92 30.61 35.95
N HIS A 381 16.24 31.22 34.98
CA HIS A 381 16.92 31.76 33.80
C HIS A 381 17.81 32.94 34.15
N THR A 382 17.33 33.84 35.01
CA THR A 382 18.12 34.94 35.58
C THR A 382 19.37 34.44 36.33
N ARG A 383 19.33 33.25 36.95
CA ARG A 383 20.50 32.66 37.65
C ARG A 383 21.49 31.94 36.73
N ALA A 384 21.00 31.25 35.71
CA ALA A 384 21.86 30.57 34.74
C ALA A 384 22.66 31.59 33.89
N ASP A 385 22.01 32.67 33.44
CA ASP A 385 22.65 33.69 32.62
C ASP A 385 23.67 34.52 33.41
N SER A 386 23.41 34.77 34.69
CA SER A 386 24.39 35.44 35.58
C SER A 386 25.61 34.55 35.87
N THR A 387 25.46 33.22 35.84
CA THR A 387 26.59 32.28 35.98
C THR A 387 27.43 32.21 34.69
N ILE A 388 26.81 32.33 33.51
CA ILE A 388 27.52 32.40 32.22
C ILE A 388 28.22 33.75 32.06
N GLN A 389 27.57 34.87 32.39
CA GLN A 389 28.16 36.21 32.32
C GLN A 389 29.31 36.41 33.31
N SER A 390 29.23 35.85 34.52
CA SER A 390 30.33 35.90 35.49
C SER A 390 31.54 35.07 35.06
N ARG A 391 31.34 33.93 34.39
CA ARG A 391 32.44 33.17 33.76
C ARG A 391 33.11 33.95 32.62
N GLN A 392 32.33 34.58 31.73
CA GLN A 392 32.91 35.39 30.64
C GLN A 392 33.62 36.65 31.13
N ARG A 393 33.18 37.28 32.23
CA ARG A 393 33.90 38.41 32.85
C ARG A 393 35.23 37.97 33.48
N ASN A 394 35.29 36.80 34.09
CA ASN A 394 36.53 36.29 34.67
C ASN A 394 37.56 35.87 33.61
N GLU A 395 37.13 35.36 32.46
CA GLU A 395 38.03 35.02 31.34
C GLU A 395 38.60 36.28 30.65
N ASN A 396 37.82 37.35 30.53
CA ASN A 396 38.30 38.62 29.95
C ASN A 396 39.09 39.50 30.93
N GLY A 397 38.99 39.26 32.25
CA GLY A 397 39.73 39.99 33.29
C GLY A 397 41.12 39.44 33.62
N GLY A 398 41.47 38.24 33.12
CA GLY A 398 42.71 37.52 33.46
C GLY A 398 43.91 37.79 32.55
N GLY A 399 43.80 38.73 31.59
CA GLY A 399 44.88 39.14 30.68
C GLY A 399 45.97 39.97 31.35
N GLY A 400 46.59 39.45 32.41
CA GLY A 400 47.78 40.04 33.02
C GLY A 400 48.95 40.05 32.04
N ILE A 401 49.29 41.23 31.54
CA ILE A 401 50.48 41.53 30.75
C ILE A 401 51.72 41.07 31.52
N LYS A 402 52.25 39.88 31.19
CA LYS A 402 53.57 39.45 31.66
C LYS A 402 54.64 40.30 30.98
N LYS A 403 55.07 41.39 31.64
CA LYS A 403 56.28 42.15 31.29
C LYS A 403 57.49 41.21 31.35
N LYS A 404 58.01 40.81 30.18
CA LYS A 404 59.32 40.17 30.03
C LYS A 404 60.40 41.16 30.45
N ARG A 405 61.09 40.88 31.58
CA ARG A 405 62.37 41.52 31.92
C ARG A 405 63.45 40.97 30.97
N LYS A 406 64.00 41.85 30.14
CA LYS A 406 65.25 41.63 29.41
C LYS A 406 66.38 41.54 30.45
N VAL A 407 67.15 40.47 30.42
CA VAL A 407 68.44 40.37 31.12
C VAL A 407 69.51 40.43 30.04
N GLU A 408 70.35 41.46 30.13
CA GLU A 408 71.55 41.63 29.31
C GLU A 408 72.65 40.66 29.76
N LYS A 409 73.30 40.02 28.79
CA LYS A 409 74.72 39.69 28.78
C LYS A 409 75.23 39.77 27.35
#